data_AF-A0A959YI18-F1
#
_entry.id   AF-A0A959YI18-F1
#
_cell.length_a   1.000
_cell.length_b   1.000
_cell.length_c   1.000
_cell.angle_alpha   90.00
_cell.angle_beta   90.00
_cell.angle_gamma   90.00
#
_symmetry.space_group_name_H-M   'P 1'
#
loop_
_entity.id
_entity.type
_entity.pdbx_description
1 polymer ?
#
loop_
_entity_poly.entity_id
_entity_poly.type
_entity_poly.pdbx_seq_one_letter_code
_entity_poly.pdbx_strand_id
1 'polypeptide(L)' 'MPLRSCFRTGQLEAGCDEAGRGCLAGPVVAAAVILPPRVRLPGLDDSKKLSEPQREELAPLIRMKALAW' A
#
# COMPACT_ATOMS: atom_id res chain seq x y z
N MET A 1 -14.02 -3.00 12.77
CA MET A 1 -14.42 -1.77 12.08
C MET A 1 -13.57 -1.64 10.82
N PRO A 2 -14.13 -1.27 9.66
CA PRO A 2 -13.34 -1.01 8.47
C PRO A 2 -12.45 0.24 8.68
N LEU A 3 -11.29 0.26 8.04
CA LEU A 3 -10.41 1.43 8.04
C LEU A 3 -11.12 2.62 7.36
N ARG A 4 -10.87 3.83 7.87
CA ARG A 4 -11.32 5.05 7.22
C ARG A 4 -10.49 5.27 5.95
N SER A 5 -11.11 5.80 4.90
CA SER A 5 -10.41 6.11 3.65
C SER A 5 -9.44 7.29 3.77
N CYS A 6 -9.69 8.19 4.72
CA CYS A 6 -8.76 9.23 5.16
C CYS A 6 -9.12 9.70 6.58
N PHE A 7 -8.17 10.28 7.31
CA PHE A 7 -8.36 10.84 8.65
C PHE A 7 -8.68 12.35 8.62
N ARG A 8 -8.16 13.09 7.63
CA ARG A 8 -8.34 14.53 7.42
C ARG A 8 -8.67 14.84 5.97
N THR A 9 -9.88 15.33 5.73
CA THR A 9 -10.33 15.79 4.41
C THR A 9 -9.45 16.93 3.88
N GLY A 10 -9.01 16.83 2.62
CA GLY A 10 -8.25 17.89 1.94
C GLY A 10 -6.76 17.95 2.27
N GLN A 11 -6.24 17.00 3.07
CA GLN A 11 -4.81 16.82 3.27
C GLN A 11 -4.31 15.60 2.49
N LEU A 12 -3.03 15.62 2.12
CA LEU A 12 -2.37 14.44 1.60
C LEU A 12 -2.05 13.49 2.76
N GLU A 13 -2.42 12.22 2.60
CA GLU A 13 -2.15 11.16 3.57
C GLU A 13 -1.33 10.07 2.91
N ALA A 14 -0.24 9.68 3.56
CA ALA A 14 0.56 8.54 3.16
C ALA A 14 0.13 7.31 3.97
N GLY A 15 -0.21 6.23 3.27
CA GLY A 15 -0.29 4.90 3.89
C GLY A 15 1.11 4.32 3.99
N CYS A 16 1.53 3.92 5.18
CA CYS A 16 2.85 3.37 5.44
C CYS A 16 2.75 1.93 5.95
N ASP A 17 3.67 1.07 5.51
CA ASP A 17 3.78 -0.32 5.99
C ASP A 17 5.22 -0.82 5.88
N GLU A 18 5.54 -1.89 6.63
CA GLU A 18 6.83 -2.57 6.59
C GLU A 18 6.72 -4.07 6.32
N ALA A 19 7.68 -4.61 5.59
CA ALA A 19 7.84 -6.04 5.35
C ALA A 19 9.23 -6.52 5.80
N GLY A 20 9.30 -7.75 6.31
CA GLY A 20 10.54 -8.34 6.82
C GLY A 20 10.79 -8.11 8.30
N ARG A 21 9.90 -7.43 9.03
CA ARG A 21 10.03 -7.32 10.49
C ARG A 21 9.86 -8.70 11.14
N GLY A 22 10.90 -9.17 11.83
CA GLY A 22 10.88 -10.43 12.60
C GLY A 22 11.49 -11.65 11.91
N CYS A 23 12.07 -11.50 10.72
CA CYS A 23 12.88 -12.56 10.12
C CYS A 23 14.24 -12.72 10.85
N LEU A 24 14.79 -13.94 10.86
CA LEU A 24 16.12 -14.21 11.42
C LEU A 24 17.25 -13.55 10.61
N ALA A 25 17.05 -13.41 9.29
CA ALA A 25 17.98 -12.79 8.37
C ALA A 25 17.21 -12.17 7.19
N GLY A 26 17.80 -11.15 6.57
CA GLY A 26 17.20 -10.37 5.49
C GLY A 26 16.92 -8.92 5.91
N PRO A 27 16.78 -7.99 4.95
CA PRO A 27 16.48 -6.60 5.25
C PRO A 27 15.02 -6.42 5.66
N VAL A 28 14.76 -5.36 6.44
CA VAL A 28 13.42 -4.81 6.61
C VAL A 28 13.24 -3.71 5.58
N VAL A 29 12.12 -3.73 4.86
CA VAL A 29 11.78 -2.72 3.85
C VAL A 29 10.50 -2.01 4.29
N ALA A 30 10.49 -0.69 4.24
CA ALA A 30 9.32 0.14 4.49
C ALA A 30 8.93 0.90 3.22
N ALA A 31 7.63 1.15 3.05
CA ALA A 31 7.10 1.94 1.94
C ALA A 31 6.05 2.93 2.46
N ALA A 32 5.90 4.05 1.75
CA ALA A 32 4.87 5.05 2.00
C ALA A 32 4.23 5.42 0.67
N VAL A 33 2.92 5.32 0.54
CA VAL A 33 2.20 5.63 -0.70
C VAL A 33 1.12 6.68 -0.45
N ILE A 34 1.15 7.75 -1.23
CA ILE A 34 0.08 8.77 -1.24
C ILE A 34 -0.84 8.49 -2.43
N LEU A 35 -2.05 8.05 -2.14
CA LEU A 35 -3.07 7.78 -3.15
C LEU A 35 -4.01 8.97 -3.33
N PRO A 36 -4.48 9.25 -4.55
CA PRO A 36 -5.48 10.28 -4.76
C PRO A 36 -6.81 9.91 -4.07
N PRO A 37 -7.60 10.89 -3.63
CA PRO A 37 -8.88 10.63 -2.99
C PRO A 37 -9.77 9.75 -3.86
N ARG A 38 -10.44 8.77 -3.23
CA ARG A 38 -11.40 7.84 -3.90
C ARG A 38 -10.77 6.97 -4.99
N VAL A 39 -9.45 6.81 -5.05
CA VAL A 39 -8.83 5.85 -5.96
C VAL A 39 -9.39 4.45 -5.69
N ARG A 40 -9.66 3.71 -6.76
CA ARG A 40 -9.99 2.30 -6.67
C ARG A 40 -8.96 1.49 -7.43
N LEU A 41 -8.44 0.49 -6.74
CA LEU A 41 -7.52 -0.53 -7.23
C LEU A 41 -8.19 -1.88 -6.93
N PRO A 42 -8.98 -2.42 -7.88
CA PRO A 42 -9.60 -3.73 -7.71
C PRO A 42 -8.53 -4.78 -7.37
N GLY A 43 -8.81 -5.63 -6.39
CA GLY A 43 -7.87 -6.65 -5.94
C GLY A 43 -6.79 -6.15 -4.98
N LEU A 44 -6.68 -4.85 -4.70
CA LEU A 44 -5.83 -4.36 -3.61
C LEU A 44 -6.46 -4.70 -2.26
N ASP A 45 -5.81 -5.59 -1.51
CA ASP A 45 -6.15 -5.99 -0.13
C ASP A 45 -4.85 -6.19 0.66
N ASP A 46 -4.95 -6.59 1.93
CA ASP A 46 -3.80 -6.93 2.79
C ASP A 46 -2.85 -7.90 2.07
N SER A 47 -1.56 -7.60 2.14
CA SER A 47 -0.51 -8.34 1.42
C SER A 47 -0.47 -9.83 1.78
N LYS A 48 -0.95 -10.23 2.96
CA LYS A 48 -1.03 -11.64 3.40
C LYS A 48 -2.12 -12.44 2.69
N LYS A 49 -3.08 -11.77 2.05
CA LYS A 49 -4.12 -12.40 1.22
C LYS A 49 -3.77 -12.45 -0.27
N LEU A 50 -2.74 -11.72 -0.67
CA LEU A 50 -2.28 -11.66 -2.04
C LEU A 50 -1.18 -12.70 -2.28
N SER A 51 -1.22 -13.35 -3.43
CA SER A 51 -0.09 -14.14 -3.92
C SER A 51 1.03 -13.23 -4.40
N GLU A 52 2.24 -13.78 -4.55
CA GLU A 52 3.37 -13.04 -5.11
C GLU A 52 3.08 -12.49 -6.52
N PRO A 53 2.53 -13.27 -7.47
CA PRO A 53 2.14 -12.74 -8.78
C PRO A 53 1.13 -11.59 -8.70
N GLN A 54 0.13 -11.68 -7.82
CA GLN A 54 -0.86 -10.60 -7.64
C GLN A 54 -0.19 -9.30 -7.14
N ARG A 55 0.80 -9.41 -6.25
CA ARG A 55 1.56 -8.25 -5.78
C ARG A 55 2.41 -7.63 -6.89
N GLU A 56 3.05 -8.46 -7.72
CA GLU A 56 3.83 -8.00 -8.87
C GLU A 56 2.98 -7.29 -9.91
N GLU A 57 1.73 -7.73 -10.13
CA GLU A 57 0.77 -7.05 -11.00
C GLU A 57 0.25 -5.74 -10.40
N LEU A 58 -0.02 -5.71 -9.10
CA LEU A 58 -0.57 -4.54 -8.41
C LEU A 58 0.46 -3.42 -8.20
N ALA A 59 1.72 -3.75 -7.94
CA ALA A 59 2.78 -2.78 -7.68
C ALA A 59 2.90 -1.68 -8.77
N PRO A 60 3.03 -2.00 -10.07
CA PRO A 60 3.09 -0.97 -11.12
C PRO A 60 1.79 -0.16 -11.22
N LEU A 61 0.62 -0.78 -10.98
CA LEU A 61 -0.67 -0.09 -11.00
C LEU A 61 -0.79 0.91 -9.84
N ILE A 62 -0.32 0.54 -8.65
CA ILE A 62 -0.24 1.44 -7.49
C ILE A 62 0.67 2.62 -7.83
N ARG A 63 1.89 2.36 -8.31
CA ARG A 63 2.88 3.39 -8.66
C ARG A 63 2.37 4.36 -9.73
N MET A 64 1.66 3.85 -10.72
CA MET A 64 1.07 4.66 -11.80
C MET A 64 -0.06 5.57 -11.29
N LYS A 65 -0.86 5.11 -10.32
CA LYS A 65 -2.00 5.88 -9.79
C LYS A 65 -1.65 6.73 -8.58
N ALA A 66 -0.52 6.49 -7.93
CA ALA A 66 -0.08 7.23 -6.75
C ALA A 66 0.33 8.66 -7.13
N LEU A 67 0.11 9.58 -6.20
CA LEU A 67 0.64 10.94 -6.29
C LEU A 67 2.15 10.95 -5.95
N ALA A 68 2.57 10.09 -5.02
CA ALA A 68 3.96 9.84 -4.63
C ALA A 68 4.08 8.46 -3.96
N TRP A 69 5.26 7.83 -4.05
CA TRP A 69 5.60 6.56 -3.39
C TRP A 69 7.12 6.43 -3.18
#